data_AF-A0A4Y2WNE7-F1
#
_entry.id   AF-A0A4Y2WNE7-F1
#
_cell.length_a   1.000
_cell.length_b   1.000
_cell.length_c   1.000
_cell.angle_alpha   90.00
_cell.angle_beta   90.00
_cell.angle_gamma   90.00
#
_symmetry.space_group_name_H-M   'P 1'
#
loop_
_entity.id
_entity.type
_entity.pdbx_description
1 polymer ?
#
loop_
_entity_poly.entity_id
_entity_poly.type
_entity_poly.pdbx_seq_one_letter_code
_entity_poly.pdbx_strand_id
1 'polypeptide(L)'
;MDRIDDVHRMERLLELESRISDVKSEINIDSLLDTVQALYLDCSHPALRRIKNIESYVQRYEEAAQFIENCRMKADDFTVIKTIGRGAFGEVQLVRHKSTKKLYAMKLLSKFEM
;
A
#
# COMPACT_ATOMS: atom_id res chain seq x y z
N MET A 1 -15.01 -16.62 -17.71
CA MET A 1 -15.95 -15.56 -17.27
C MET A 1 -17.28 -15.86 -17.93
N ASP A 2 -18.32 -16.13 -17.15
CA ASP A 2 -19.67 -16.38 -17.67
C ASP A 2 -20.14 -15.17 -18.48
N ARG A 3 -20.88 -15.41 -19.58
CA ARG A 3 -21.45 -14.31 -20.38
C ARG A 3 -22.38 -13.49 -19.49
N ILE A 4 -22.08 -12.20 -19.34
CA ILE A 4 -22.97 -11.25 -18.69
C ILE A 4 -23.95 -10.77 -19.75
N ASP A 5 -25.20 -11.24 -19.69
CA ASP A 5 -26.25 -10.85 -20.62
C ASP A 5 -26.87 -9.48 -20.29
N ASP A 6 -26.61 -8.94 -19.10
CA ASP A 6 -27.07 -7.62 -18.65
C ASP A 6 -26.11 -6.50 -19.12
N VAL A 7 -26.55 -5.77 -20.15
CA VAL A 7 -25.81 -4.64 -20.74
C VAL A 7 -25.51 -3.53 -19.72
N HIS A 8 -26.45 -3.20 -18.85
CA HIS A 8 -26.25 -2.12 -17.85
C HIS A 8 -25.24 -2.55 -16.78
N ARG A 9 -25.22 -3.84 -16.42
CA ARG A 9 -24.16 -4.37 -15.56
C ARG A 9 -22.80 -4.30 -16.25
N MET A 10 -22.72 -4.63 -17.54
CA MET A 10 -21.48 -4.57 -18.30
C MET A 10 -20.92 -3.14 -18.33
N GLU A 11 -21.74 -2.14 -18.64
CA GLU A 11 -21.33 -0.72 -18.66
C GLU A 11 -20.76 -0.26 -17.32
N ARG A 12 -21.42 -0.62 -16.20
CA ARG A 12 -20.92 -0.30 -14.86
C ARG A 12 -19.61 -1.00 -14.52
N LEU A 13 -19.40 -2.23 -15.00
CA LEU A 13 -18.14 -2.96 -14.80
C LEU A 13 -17.00 -2.35 -15.62
N LEU A 14 -17.27 -1.93 -16.86
CA LEU A 14 -16.29 -1.22 -17.68
C LEU A 14 -15.88 0.12 -17.08
N GLU A 15 -16.85 0.88 -16.54
CA GLU A 15 -16.56 2.12 -15.80
C GLU A 15 -15.71 1.85 -14.56
N LEU A 16 -16.03 0.80 -13.80
CA LEU A 16 -15.24 0.41 -12.62
C LEU A 16 -13.81 0.01 -13.00
N GLU A 17 -13.64 -0.81 -14.05
CA GLU A 17 -12.33 -1.23 -14.56
C GLU A 17 -11.50 -0.03 -15.04
N SER A 18 -12.15 0.92 -15.72
CA SER A 18 -11.52 2.18 -16.13
C SER A 18 -10.98 2.95 -14.92
N ARG A 19 -11.77 3.06 -13.85
CA ARG A 19 -11.35 3.76 -12.61
C ARG A 19 -10.29 3.01 -11.81
N ILE A 20 -10.26 1.68 -11.83
CA ILE A 20 -9.21 0.90 -11.16
C ILE A 20 -7.88 0.98 -11.92
N SER A 21 -7.95 1.10 -13.25
CA SER A 21 -6.77 1.16 -14.12
C SER A 21 -6.16 2.57 -14.21
N ASP A 22 -6.92 3.63 -13.91
CA ASP A 22 -6.40 5.00 -13.88
C ASP A 22 -5.52 5.24 -12.65
N VAL A 23 -4.22 5.49 -12.86
CA VAL A 23 -3.24 5.77 -11.80
C VAL A 23 -3.59 7.01 -10.97
N LYS A 24 -4.38 7.95 -11.50
CA LYS A 24 -4.80 9.15 -10.75
C LYS A 24 -6.08 8.95 -9.94
N SER A 25 -6.76 7.81 -10.12
CA SER A 25 -7.99 7.48 -9.40
C SER A 25 -7.70 7.12 -7.94
N GLU A 26 -8.58 7.50 -7.03
CA GLU A 26 -8.52 7.15 -5.60
C GLU A 26 -8.71 5.65 -5.35
N ILE A 27 -9.31 4.93 -6.30
CA ILE A 27 -9.55 3.47 -6.24
C ILE A 27 -8.67 2.70 -7.22
N ASN A 28 -7.51 3.28 -7.58
CA ASN A 28 -6.52 2.57 -8.36
C ASN A 28 -6.00 1.33 -7.59
N ILE A 29 -5.33 0.43 -8.30
CA ILE A 29 -4.81 -0.82 -7.72
C ILE A 29 -3.95 -0.54 -6.47
N ASP A 30 -3.06 0.46 -6.53
CA ASP A 30 -2.16 0.73 -5.42
C ASP A 30 -2.89 1.21 -4.16
N SER A 31 -3.88 2.06 -4.34
CA SER A 31 -4.71 2.61 -3.26
C SER A 31 -5.56 1.52 -2.64
N LEU A 32 -6.14 0.62 -3.45
CA LEU A 32 -6.89 -0.52 -2.94
C LEU A 32 -6.01 -1.46 -2.11
N LEU A 33 -4.79 -1.74 -2.55
CA LEU A 33 -3.83 -2.54 -1.78
C LEU A 33 -3.37 -1.81 -0.50
N ASP A 34 -3.26 -0.48 -0.52
CA ASP A 34 -2.99 0.32 0.68
C ASP A 34 -4.11 0.18 1.71
N THR A 35 -5.38 0.11 1.29
CA THR A 35 -6.51 -0.11 2.22
C THR A 35 -6.45 -1.49 2.89
N VAL A 36 -6.05 -2.53 2.16
CA VAL A 36 -5.87 -3.89 2.72
C VAL A 36 -4.74 -3.89 3.75
N GLN A 37 -3.60 -3.27 3.41
CA GLN A 37 -2.46 -3.19 4.31
C GLN A 37 -2.77 -2.36 5.56
N ALA A 38 -3.40 -1.19 5.40
CA ALA A 38 -3.75 -0.30 6.51
C ALA A 38 -4.73 -1.00 7.48
N LEU A 39 -5.79 -1.62 6.94
CA LEU A 39 -6.77 -2.32 7.76
C LEU A 39 -6.15 -3.51 8.49
N TYR A 40 -5.29 -4.30 7.82
CA TYR A 40 -4.57 -5.39 8.47
C TYR A 40 -3.66 -4.88 9.60
N LEU A 41 -2.88 -3.81 9.37
CA LEU A 41 -1.97 -3.24 10.36
C LEU A 41 -2.74 -2.73 11.59
N ASP A 42 -3.81 -1.97 11.38
CA ASP A 42 -4.63 -1.42 12.47
C ASP A 42 -5.33 -2.53 13.25
N CYS A 43 -5.86 -3.56 12.57
CA CYS A 43 -6.59 -4.66 13.19
C CYS A 43 -5.70 -5.74 13.82
N SER A 44 -4.40 -5.78 13.50
CA SER A 44 -3.48 -6.80 13.99
C SER A 44 -3.25 -6.71 15.51
N HIS A 45 -3.62 -5.59 16.15
CA HIS A 45 -3.44 -5.37 17.58
C HIS A 45 -4.26 -6.34 18.46
N PRO A 46 -3.69 -6.96 19.51
CA PRO A 46 -4.38 -7.97 20.33
C PRO A 46 -5.71 -7.51 20.93
N ALA A 47 -5.83 -6.23 21.28
CA ALA A 47 -7.07 -5.67 21.80
C ALA A 47 -8.24 -5.71 20.79
N LEU A 48 -7.94 -5.53 19.49
CA LEU A 48 -8.93 -5.50 18.41
C LEU A 48 -9.27 -6.91 17.89
N ARG A 49 -8.28 -7.82 17.89
CA ARG A 49 -8.49 -9.23 17.52
C ARG A 49 -9.51 -9.98 18.40
N ARG A 50 -9.95 -9.39 19.53
CA ARG A 50 -11.03 -9.97 20.36
C ARG A 50 -12.42 -9.88 19.70
N ILE A 51 -12.59 -9.02 18.71
CA ILE A 51 -13.84 -8.86 17.96
C ILE A 51 -13.86 -9.92 16.84
N LYS A 52 -14.82 -10.85 16.88
CA LYS A 52 -14.89 -12.00 15.96
C LYS A 52 -14.77 -11.65 14.47
N ASN A 53 -15.39 -10.54 14.05
CA ASN A 53 -15.34 -10.10 12.66
C ASN A 53 -13.93 -9.62 12.27
N ILE A 54 -13.23 -8.95 13.18
CA ILE A 54 -11.85 -8.48 12.98
C ILE A 54 -10.90 -9.68 12.96
N GLU A 55 -11.04 -10.61 13.90
CA GLU A 55 -10.27 -11.86 13.91
C GLU A 55 -10.41 -12.63 12.59
N SER A 56 -11.65 -12.79 12.12
CA SER A 56 -11.95 -13.47 10.86
C SER A 56 -11.31 -12.77 9.65
N TYR A 57 -11.31 -11.44 9.63
CA TYR A 57 -10.67 -10.66 8.57
C TYR A 57 -9.15 -10.85 8.61
N VAL A 58 -8.54 -10.63 9.77
CA VAL A 58 -7.09 -10.75 9.95
C VAL A 58 -6.61 -12.15 9.59
N GLN A 59 -7.28 -13.19 10.08
CA GLN A 59 -6.93 -14.58 9.76
C GLN A 59 -7.04 -14.89 8.26
N ARG A 60 -8.03 -14.29 7.56
CA ARG A 60 -8.21 -14.51 6.12
C ARG A 60 -7.17 -13.79 5.27
N TYR A 61 -6.77 -12.58 5.66
CA TYR A 61 -5.95 -11.70 4.83
C TYR A 61 -4.50 -11.56 5.29
N GLU A 62 -4.09 -12.21 6.40
CA GLU A 62 -2.72 -12.16 6.92
C GLU A 62 -1.68 -12.55 5.88
N GLU A 63 -1.84 -13.70 5.21
CA GLU A 63 -0.91 -14.14 4.16
C GLU A 63 -0.88 -13.17 2.98
N ALA A 64 -2.04 -12.65 2.57
CA ALA A 64 -2.15 -11.72 1.46
C ALA A 64 -1.49 -10.37 1.79
N ALA A 65 -1.69 -9.84 2.99
CA ALA A 65 -1.06 -8.61 3.46
C ALA A 65 0.47 -8.75 3.52
N GLN A 66 0.96 -9.87 4.09
CA GLN A 66 2.40 -10.17 4.11
C GLN A 66 2.98 -10.30 2.69
N PHE A 67 2.24 -10.93 1.77
CA PHE A 67 2.66 -11.05 0.38
C PHE A 67 2.76 -9.67 -0.30
N ILE A 68 1.75 -8.81 -0.13
CA ILE A 68 1.74 -7.44 -0.64
C ILE A 68 2.94 -6.65 -0.11
N GLU A 69 3.19 -6.68 1.20
CA GLU A 69 4.31 -6.00 1.85
C GLU A 69 5.67 -6.48 1.33
N ASN A 70 5.82 -7.79 1.11
CA ASN A 70 7.07 -8.37 0.62
C ASN A 70 7.37 -8.06 -0.84
N CYS A 71 6.34 -7.92 -1.68
CA CYS A 71 6.48 -7.62 -3.10
C CYS A 71 6.65 -6.12 -3.38
N ARG A 72 6.14 -5.25 -2.51
CA ARG A 72 6.19 -3.79 -2.69
C ARG A 72 7.56 -3.21 -2.31
N MET A 73 7.85 -2.04 -2.88
CA MET A 73 9.07 -1.30 -2.59
C MET A 73 9.09 -0.86 -1.12
N LYS A 74 10.22 -1.09 -0.45
CA LYS A 74 10.43 -0.79 0.97
C LYS A 74 11.75 -0.08 1.20
N ALA A 75 11.90 0.54 2.38
CA ALA A 75 13.13 1.22 2.77
C ALA A 75 14.36 0.30 2.67
N ASP A 76 14.18 -0.99 2.95
CA ASP A 76 15.21 -2.02 2.85
C ASP A 76 15.73 -2.24 1.42
N ASP A 77 15.05 -1.75 0.37
CA ASP A 77 15.55 -1.80 -1.00
C ASP A 77 16.64 -0.76 -1.27
N PHE A 78 16.90 0.13 -0.30
CA PHE A 78 17.83 1.24 -0.40
C PHE A 78 18.97 1.13 0.62
N THR A 79 20.15 1.61 0.24
CA THR A 79 21.27 1.84 1.14
C THR A 79 21.36 3.33 1.42
N VAL A 80 21.20 3.72 2.67
CA VAL A 80 21.38 5.09 3.11
C VAL A 80 22.87 5.44 3.07
N ILE A 81 23.22 6.53 2.37
CA ILE A 81 24.60 7.02 2.27
C ILE A 81 24.84 8.10 3.32
N LYS A 82 23.98 9.12 3.33
CA LYS A 82 24.05 10.22 4.30
C LYS A 82 22.73 10.98 4.35
N THR A 83 22.42 11.57 5.49
CA THR A 83 21.37 12.58 5.59
C THR A 83 21.84 13.88 4.93
N ILE A 84 21.00 14.46 4.06
CA ILE A 84 21.28 15.68 3.29
C ILE A 84 20.39 16.86 3.64
N GLY A 85 19.34 16.67 4.44
CA GLY A 85 18.50 17.74 4.93
C GLY A 85 17.62 17.30 6.09
N ARG A 86 17.25 18.24 6.96
CA ARG A 86 16.29 18.04 8.06
C ARG A 86 15.30 19.20 8.05
N GLY A 87 14.02 18.89 8.23
CA GLY A 87 12.93 19.86 8.29
C GLY A 87 11.98 19.56 9.45
N ALA A 88 10.90 20.32 9.55
CA ALA A 88 9.93 20.19 10.64
C ALA A 88 9.20 18.83 10.66
N PHE A 89 9.02 18.21 9.50
CA PHE A 89 8.20 16.99 9.35
C PHE A 89 9.03 15.74 9.00
N GLY A 90 10.35 15.81 9.14
CA GLY A 90 11.24 14.69 8.88
C GLY A 90 12.57 15.07 8.22
N GLU A 91 13.20 14.11 7.58
CA GLU A 91 14.54 14.28 6.99
C GLU A 91 14.63 13.79 5.55
N VAL A 92 15.64 14.28 4.84
CA VAL A 92 15.96 13.88 3.48
C VAL A 92 17.31 13.16 3.49
N GLN A 93 17.34 11.95 2.96
CA GLN A 93 18.51 11.10 2.90
C GLN A 93 18.97 10.90 1.45
N LEU A 94 20.27 10.99 1.19
CA LEU A 94 20.86 10.47 -0.04
C LEU A 94 20.92 8.95 0.07
N VAL A 95 20.23 8.26 -0.82
CA VAL A 95 20.12 6.80 -0.84
C VAL A 95 20.58 6.24 -2.19
N ARG A 96 21.02 4.98 -2.17
CA ARG A 96 21.31 4.19 -3.37
C ARG A 96 20.37 2.99 -3.42
N HIS A 97 19.63 2.83 -4.50
CA HIS A 97 18.82 1.63 -4.70
C HIS A 97 19.73 0.41 -4.90
N LYS A 98 19.49 -0.66 -4.13
CA LYS A 98 20.43 -1.79 -4.02
C LYS A 98 20.63 -2.54 -5.34
N SER A 99 19.57 -2.73 -6.13
CA SER A 99 19.64 -3.48 -7.39
C SER A 99 20.11 -2.60 -8.57
N THR A 100 19.48 -1.44 -8.78
CA THR A 100 19.79 -0.57 -9.94
C THR A 100 21.02 0.30 -9.76
N LYS A 101 21.56 0.39 -8.53
CA LYS A 101 22.69 1.27 -8.14
C LYS A 101 22.45 2.77 -8.38
N LYS A 102 21.24 3.17 -8.77
CA LYS A 102 20.86 4.57 -8.96
C LYS A 102 20.79 5.32 -7.62
N LEU A 103 21.19 6.59 -7.65
CA LEU A 103 21.14 7.48 -6.49
C LEU A 103 19.83 8.29 -6.49
N TYR A 104 19.27 8.50 -5.30
CA TYR A 104 18.04 9.27 -5.08
C TYR A 104 18.14 10.09 -3.80
N ALA A 105 17.34 11.16 -3.70
CA ALA A 105 17.05 11.84 -2.45
C ALA A 105 15.71 11.33 -1.91
N MET A 106 15.73 10.58 -0.81
CA MET A 106 14.55 10.01 -0.18
C MET A 106 14.08 10.92 0.96
N LYS A 107 12.85 11.43 0.86
CA LYS A 107 12.22 12.23 1.93
C LYS A 107 11.44 11.28 2.86
N LEU A 108 11.78 11.29 4.13
CA LEU A 108 11.07 10.55 5.17
C LEU A 108 10.11 11.50 5.86
N LEU A 109 8.87 11.06 6.05
CA LEU A 109 7.82 11.78 6.78
C LEU A 109 7.33 10.89 7.93
N SER A 110 7.31 11.41 9.15
CA SER A 110 6.77 10.70 10.30
C SER A 110 5.25 10.61 10.20
N LYS A 111 4.68 9.40 10.27
CA LYS A 111 3.21 9.21 10.33
C LYS A 111 2.60 9.67 11.65
N PHE A 112 3.40 9.79 12.72
CA PHE A 112 2.93 10.18 14.05
C PHE A 112 2.91 11.70 14.25
N GLU A 113 3.82 12.41 13.58
CA GLU A 113 3.93 13.88 13.67
C GLU A 113 3.13 14.59 12.57
N MET A 114 2.44 13.83 11.71
CA MET A 114 1.54 14.30 10.67
C MET A 114 0.11 14.28 11.17
#